data_AF-A0A7W1SQE7-F1
#
_entry.id   AF-A0A7W1SQE7-F1
#
_cell.length_a   1.000
_cell.length_b   1.000
_cell.length_c   1.000
_cell.angle_alpha   90.00
_cell.angle_beta   90.00
_cell.angle_gamma   90.00
#
_symmetry.space_group_name_H-M   'P 1'
#
loop_
_entity.id
_entity.type
_entity.pdbx_description
1 polymer ?
#
loop_
_entity_poly.entity_id
_entity_poly.type
_entity_poly.pdbx_seq_one_letter_code
_entity_poly.pdbx_strand_id
1 'polypeptide(L)'
;MNLFGILKPKNINTTLMEEHTHTIGRVHSGIKTLENLSIDLKNISKVDFVELGEEFSSKGGRFKRYAKSLVRTELEMFNEIELIEFESGETNVFFKAPVSNVKIGNLSKLVESFHHEFGEDMFGNTSFDNYDENSIKRSFWTGRYWNKNAPRISIKLMNDCLELSVLGLRK
;
A
#
# COMPACT_ATOMS: atom_id res chain seq x y z
N MET A 1 -24.54 40.87 57.75
CA MET A 1 -25.68 40.39 56.94
C MET A 1 -25.25 40.37 55.48
N ASN A 2 -25.31 39.18 54.88
CA ASN A 2 -24.82 38.84 53.53
C ASN A 2 -25.56 39.57 52.41
N LEU A 3 -24.84 40.00 51.36
CA LEU A 3 -25.33 40.05 49.98
C LEU A 3 -24.17 40.42 49.01
N PHE A 4 -23.30 39.45 48.72
CA PHE A 4 -22.46 39.49 47.51
C PHE A 4 -22.79 38.26 46.68
N GLY A 5 -23.63 38.45 45.65
CA GLY A 5 -23.93 37.45 44.64
C GLY A 5 -22.76 37.33 43.67
N ILE A 6 -22.10 36.18 43.67
CA ILE A 6 -21.04 35.82 42.74
C ILE A 6 -21.69 35.43 41.40
N LEU A 7 -21.46 36.24 40.37
CA LEU A 7 -21.80 35.92 38.97
C LEU A 7 -20.87 34.79 38.49
N LYS A 8 -21.46 33.67 38.06
CA LYS A 8 -20.72 32.54 37.45
C LYS A 8 -20.27 32.90 36.03
N PRO A 9 -19.05 32.53 35.60
CA PRO A 9 -18.64 32.68 34.21
C PRO A 9 -19.37 31.68 33.30
N LYS A 10 -19.83 32.19 32.15
CA LYS A 10 -20.48 31.45 31.08
C LYS A 10 -19.40 30.69 30.32
N ASN A 11 -19.29 29.38 30.52
CA ASN A 11 -18.33 28.56 29.79
C ASN A 11 -18.82 28.37 28.35
N ILE A 12 -17.89 28.65 27.43
CA ILE A 12 -18.04 28.67 25.99
C ILE A 12 -18.22 27.22 25.53
N ASN A 13 -19.36 26.90 24.92
CA ASN A 13 -19.51 25.65 24.18
C ASN A 13 -18.69 25.78 22.89
N THR A 14 -17.49 25.22 22.92
CA THR A 14 -16.70 24.95 21.73
C THR A 14 -17.40 23.85 20.95
N THR A 15 -18.14 24.22 19.90
CA THR A 15 -18.60 23.27 18.89
C THR A 15 -17.35 22.71 18.20
N LEU A 16 -16.97 21.49 18.55
CA LEU A 16 -16.02 20.70 17.80
C LEU A 16 -16.57 20.57 16.38
N MET A 17 -15.85 21.13 15.40
CA MET A 17 -16.06 20.75 14.01
C MET A 17 -15.72 19.26 13.93
N GLU A 18 -16.75 18.43 13.80
CA GLU A 18 -16.58 17.07 13.33
C GLU A 18 -15.92 17.17 11.95
N GLU A 19 -14.65 16.77 11.88
CA GLU A 19 -14.01 16.48 10.61
C GLU A 19 -14.85 15.39 9.94
N HIS A 20 -15.67 15.80 8.97
CA HIS A 20 -16.25 14.91 8.00
C HIS A 20 -15.08 14.24 7.27
N THR A 21 -14.68 13.08 7.79
CA THR A 21 -13.78 12.17 7.10
C THR A 21 -14.55 11.72 5.88
N HIS A 22 -14.29 12.39 4.75
CA HIS A 22 -14.73 11.93 3.45
C HIS A 22 -14.24 10.49 3.31
N THR A 23 -15.17 9.55 3.46
CA THR A 23 -14.96 8.16 3.10
C THR A 23 -14.89 8.15 1.58
N ILE A 24 -13.67 8.31 1.05
CA ILE A 24 -13.41 8.16 -0.38
C ILE A 24 -13.88 6.76 -0.76
N GLY A 25 -14.81 6.70 -1.70
CA GLY A 25 -15.48 5.46 -2.11
C GLY A 25 -14.46 4.38 -2.46
N ARG A 26 -14.50 3.26 -1.74
CA ARG A 26 -13.74 2.06 -2.06
C ARG A 26 -14.29 1.46 -3.34
N VAL A 27 -13.53 1.49 -4.42
CA VAL A 27 -13.84 0.74 -5.64
C VAL A 27 -12.95 -0.50 -5.70
N HIS A 28 -13.60 -1.65 -5.87
CA HIS A 28 -12.97 -2.98 -5.83
C HIS A 28 -11.97 -3.13 -6.99
N SER A 29 -10.72 -3.47 -6.68
CA SER A 29 -9.72 -3.99 -7.64
C SER A 29 -10.13 -5.36 -8.23
N GLY A 30 -11.24 -5.93 -7.76
CA GLY A 30 -11.62 -7.33 -7.97
C GLY A 30 -10.83 -8.29 -7.08
N ILE A 31 -9.83 -7.78 -6.36
CA ILE A 31 -8.94 -8.53 -5.48
C ILE A 31 -9.24 -8.13 -4.05
N LYS A 32 -9.93 -9.00 -3.32
CA LYS A 32 -10.41 -8.74 -1.95
C LYS A 32 -9.28 -8.34 -1.03
N THR A 33 -8.11 -8.97 -1.19
CA THR A 33 -6.93 -8.65 -0.38
C THR A 33 -6.50 -7.19 -0.53
N LEU A 34 -6.66 -6.61 -1.73
CA LEU A 34 -6.30 -5.21 -2.03
C LEU A 34 -7.40 -4.21 -1.65
N GLU A 35 -8.62 -4.65 -1.32
CA GLU A 35 -9.70 -3.75 -0.86
C GLU A 35 -9.43 -3.15 0.53
N ASN A 36 -8.49 -3.74 1.27
CA ASN A 36 -8.03 -3.22 2.56
C ASN A 36 -7.09 -2.02 2.42
N LEU A 37 -6.63 -1.70 1.21
CA LEU A 37 -5.85 -0.50 0.95
C LEU A 37 -6.72 0.74 1.12
N SER A 38 -6.12 1.83 1.63
CA SER A 38 -6.79 3.13 1.68
C SER A 38 -6.80 3.84 0.32
N ILE A 39 -5.92 3.43 -0.59
CA ILE A 39 -5.81 3.94 -1.96
C ILE A 39 -6.69 3.12 -2.92
N ASP A 40 -7.52 3.81 -3.71
CA ASP A 40 -8.22 3.22 -4.86
C ASP A 40 -7.24 3.02 -6.03
N LEU A 41 -6.84 1.77 -6.25
CA LEU A 41 -5.91 1.38 -7.31
C LEU A 41 -6.42 1.68 -8.73
N LYS A 42 -7.73 1.86 -8.94
CA LYS A 42 -8.30 2.20 -10.25
C LYS A 42 -8.24 3.70 -10.52
N ASN A 43 -8.34 4.52 -9.47
CA ASN A 43 -8.44 5.98 -9.57
C ASN A 43 -7.40 6.68 -8.70
N ILE A 44 -6.13 6.30 -8.83
CA ILE A 44 -5.06 6.92 -8.06
C ILE A 44 -4.88 8.39 -8.51
N SER A 45 -5.23 9.32 -7.63
CA SER A 45 -4.96 10.75 -7.83
C SER A 45 -3.46 11.01 -7.69
N LYS A 46 -2.87 11.63 -8.72
CA LYS A 46 -1.45 11.99 -8.76
C LYS A 46 -1.15 13.38 -8.17
N VAL A 47 -2.15 14.08 -7.63
CA VAL A 47 -2.02 15.48 -7.17
C VAL A 47 -0.91 15.66 -6.13
N ASP A 48 -0.74 14.69 -5.22
CA ASP A 48 0.26 14.75 -4.16
C ASP A 48 1.51 13.90 -4.46
N PHE A 49 1.68 13.43 -5.69
CA PHE A 49 2.84 12.65 -6.07
C PHE A 49 3.95 13.55 -6.60
N VAL A 50 5.19 13.21 -6.26
CA VAL A 50 6.38 13.81 -6.83
C VAL A 50 6.76 13.03 -8.09
N GLU A 51 6.90 13.70 -9.22
CA GLU A 51 7.46 13.09 -10.43
C GLU A 51 8.97 12.88 -10.24
N LEU A 52 9.42 11.63 -10.33
CA LEU A 52 10.83 11.26 -10.19
C LEU A 52 11.58 11.36 -11.53
N GLY A 53 10.85 11.24 -12.64
CA GLY A 53 11.39 11.38 -13.98
C GLY A 53 10.70 10.50 -15.02
N GLU A 54 11.27 10.53 -16.23
CA GLU A 54 10.86 9.74 -17.39
C GLU A 54 12.01 8.82 -17.81
N GLU A 55 11.68 7.56 -18.10
CA GLU A 55 12.64 6.53 -18.46
C GLU A 55 12.13 5.69 -19.64
N PHE A 56 13.00 4.84 -20.19
CA PHE A 56 12.69 3.93 -21.27
C PHE A 56 12.83 2.48 -20.81
N SER A 57 11.83 1.67 -21.13
CA SER A 57 11.89 0.22 -20.92
C SER A 57 12.91 -0.43 -21.86
N SER A 58 13.30 -1.67 -21.56
CA SER A 58 14.19 -2.45 -22.43
C SER A 58 13.64 -2.68 -23.84
N LYS A 59 12.34 -2.49 -24.05
CA LYS A 59 11.67 -2.58 -25.36
C LYS A 59 11.52 -1.23 -26.07
N GLY A 60 12.10 -0.15 -25.51
CA GLY A 60 12.02 1.21 -26.04
C GLY A 60 10.72 1.96 -25.71
N GLY A 61 9.77 1.34 -25.00
CA GLY A 61 8.55 2.02 -24.54
C GLY A 61 8.85 2.99 -23.40
N ARG A 62 8.32 4.20 -23.47
CA ARG A 62 8.52 5.28 -22.49
C ARG A 62 7.58 5.13 -21.29
N PHE A 63 8.06 5.52 -20.12
CA PHE A 63 7.25 5.53 -18.91
C PHE A 63 7.68 6.65 -17.95
N LYS A 64 6.73 7.08 -17.11
CA LYS A 64 6.94 8.08 -16.07
C LYS A 64 6.87 7.45 -14.70
N ARG A 65 7.68 7.96 -13.78
CA ARG A 65 7.76 7.50 -12.39
C ARG A 65 7.26 8.58 -11.45
N TYR A 66 6.41 8.17 -10.52
CA TYR A 66 5.83 9.04 -9.50
C TYR A 66 5.98 8.39 -8.13
N ALA A 67 6.32 9.15 -7.09
CA ALA A 67 6.38 8.63 -5.73
C ALA A 67 5.66 9.53 -4.73
N LYS A 68 5.14 8.92 -3.67
CA LYS A 68 4.49 9.60 -2.56
C LYS A 68 4.76 8.85 -1.26
N SER A 69 5.27 9.57 -0.26
CA SER A 69 5.30 9.07 1.11
C SER A 69 3.90 9.11 1.72
N LEU A 70 3.53 8.06 2.43
CA LEU A 70 2.21 7.88 3.00
C LEU A 70 2.19 8.37 4.45
N VAL A 71 1.21 9.20 4.79
CA VAL A 71 1.01 9.71 6.15
C VAL A 71 0.60 8.57 7.10
N ARG A 72 -0.18 7.62 6.59
CA ARG A 72 -0.55 6.38 7.29
C ARG A 72 -0.05 5.19 6.48
N THR A 73 0.48 4.18 7.16
CA THR A 73 1.00 3.01 6.47
C THR A 73 -0.13 2.16 5.89
N GLU A 74 0.06 1.71 4.65
CA GLU A 74 -0.82 0.75 4.00
C GLU A 74 -0.51 -0.66 4.51
N LEU A 75 -1.56 -1.42 4.80
CA LEU A 75 -1.46 -2.78 5.37
C LEU A 75 -0.57 -2.84 6.63
N GLU A 76 -0.50 -1.71 7.36
CA GLU A 76 0.37 -1.50 8.53
C GLU A 76 1.88 -1.69 8.30
N MET A 77 2.32 -1.73 7.04
CA MET A 77 3.72 -1.99 6.67
C MET A 77 4.28 -0.94 5.72
N PHE A 78 3.54 -0.61 4.67
CA PHE A 78 4.05 0.18 3.56
C PHE A 78 3.86 1.67 3.79
N ASN A 79 4.95 2.43 3.76
CA ASN A 79 4.96 3.87 4.03
C ASN A 79 5.25 4.71 2.79
N GLU A 80 5.44 4.09 1.64
CA GLU A 80 5.64 4.75 0.36
C GLU A 80 4.86 4.02 -0.74
N ILE A 81 4.37 4.79 -1.71
CA ILE A 81 3.81 4.28 -2.95
C ILE A 81 4.59 4.90 -4.14
N GLU A 82 4.96 4.06 -5.09
CA GLU A 82 5.51 4.45 -6.39
C GLU A 82 4.59 3.97 -7.52
N LEU A 83 4.37 4.83 -8.51
CA LEU A 83 3.64 4.53 -9.73
C LEU A 83 4.60 4.57 -10.91
N ILE A 84 4.47 3.57 -11.79
CA ILE A 84 5.09 3.58 -13.12
C ILE A 84 3.97 3.60 -14.14
N GLU A 85 3.83 4.71 -14.86
CA GLU A 85 2.80 4.91 -15.88
C GLU A 85 3.43 4.83 -17.27
N PHE A 86 3.00 3.84 -18.04
CA PHE A 86 3.46 3.64 -19.42
C PHE A 86 2.61 4.44 -20.39
N GLU A 87 3.17 4.81 -21.55
CA GLU A 87 2.41 5.50 -22.61
C GLU A 87 1.17 4.73 -23.09
N SER A 88 1.17 3.41 -22.95
CA SER A 88 0.03 2.55 -23.28
C SER A 88 -1.19 2.77 -22.36
N GLY A 89 -1.06 3.54 -21.28
CA GLY A 89 -2.07 3.72 -20.24
C GLY A 89 -2.06 2.63 -19.17
N GLU A 90 -1.20 1.63 -19.30
CA GLU A 90 -0.93 0.65 -18.25
C GLU A 90 -0.16 1.32 -17.09
N THR A 91 -0.51 0.95 -15.86
CA THR A 91 0.13 1.45 -14.64
C THR A 91 0.56 0.29 -13.75
N ASN A 92 1.80 0.35 -13.27
CA ASN A 92 2.28 -0.50 -12.19
C ASN A 92 2.31 0.31 -10.89
N VAL A 93 1.93 -0.33 -9.80
CA VAL A 93 1.89 0.27 -8.46
C VAL A 93 2.80 -0.52 -7.54
N PHE A 94 3.65 0.17 -6.80
CA PHE A 94 4.61 -0.41 -5.87
C PHE A 94 4.40 0.20 -4.50
N PHE A 95 4.10 -0.64 -3.51
CA PHE A 95 4.08 -0.27 -2.10
C PHE A 95 5.41 -0.67 -1.48
N LYS A 96 6.06 0.27 -0.81
CA LYS A 96 7.42 0.09 -0.29
C LYS A 96 7.50 0.34 1.21
N ALA A 97 8.38 -0.39 1.86
CA ALA A 97 8.70 -0.24 3.28
C ALA A 97 10.16 -0.64 3.53
N PRO A 98 10.92 0.09 4.37
CA PRO A 98 12.16 -0.43 4.93
C PRO A 98 11.92 -1.78 5.60
N VAL A 99 12.83 -2.74 5.45
CA VAL A 99 12.71 -4.08 6.05
C VAL A 99 12.58 -4.01 7.58
N SER A 100 13.18 -2.99 8.20
CA SER A 100 13.06 -2.70 9.64
C SER A 100 11.63 -2.40 10.09
N ASN A 101 10.74 -1.98 9.19
CA ASN A 101 9.33 -1.72 9.49
C ASN A 101 8.44 -2.95 9.28
N VAL A 102 9.00 -4.05 8.78
CA VAL A 102 8.23 -5.25 8.44
C VAL A 102 7.92 -6.05 9.69
N LYS A 103 6.63 -6.17 10.01
CA LYS A 103 6.14 -7.12 11.00
C LYS A 103 5.89 -8.46 10.32
N ILE A 104 6.66 -9.49 10.65
CA ILE A 104 6.54 -10.83 10.06
C ILE A 104 5.10 -11.35 10.12
N GLY A 105 4.39 -11.13 11.23
CA GLY A 105 2.99 -11.54 11.36
C GLY A 105 2.04 -10.86 10.35
N ASN A 106 2.29 -9.60 9.98
CA ASN A 106 1.47 -8.89 8.99
C ASN A 106 1.81 -9.34 7.58
N LEU A 107 3.09 -9.58 7.29
CA LEU A 107 3.53 -10.13 6.01
C LEU A 107 3.00 -11.56 5.79
N SER A 108 3.04 -12.41 6.82
CA SER A 108 2.46 -13.76 6.77
C SER A 108 0.98 -13.72 6.39
N LYS A 109 0.17 -12.93 7.11
CA LYS A 109 -1.26 -12.74 6.81
C LYS A 109 -1.51 -12.24 5.38
N LEU A 110 -0.66 -11.35 4.89
CA LEU A 110 -0.77 -10.83 3.53
C LEU A 110 -0.50 -11.92 2.49
N VAL A 111 0.55 -12.72 2.68
CA VAL A 111 0.87 -13.87 1.81
C VAL A 111 -0.25 -14.92 1.85
N GLU A 112 -0.77 -15.24 3.03
CA GLU A 112 -1.89 -16.17 3.20
C GLU A 112 -3.17 -15.67 2.48
N SER A 113 -3.45 -14.37 2.54
CA SER A 113 -4.59 -13.76 1.85
C SER A 113 -4.46 -13.89 0.33
N PHE A 114 -3.27 -13.62 -0.22
CA PHE A 114 -3.02 -13.83 -1.65
C PHE A 114 -3.03 -15.30 -2.05
N HIS A 115 -2.51 -16.21 -1.22
CA HIS A 115 -2.63 -17.65 -1.47
C HIS A 115 -4.09 -18.10 -1.49
N HIS A 116 -4.93 -17.63 -0.57
CA HIS A 116 -6.36 -17.96 -0.57
C HIS A 116 -7.06 -17.48 -1.85
N GLU A 117 -6.65 -16.33 -2.38
CA GLU A 117 -7.27 -15.69 -3.52
C GLU A 117 -6.77 -16.20 -4.88
N PHE A 118 -5.47 -16.49 -4.99
CA PHE A 118 -4.81 -16.86 -6.26
C PHE A 118 -4.28 -18.30 -6.29
N GLY A 119 -4.31 -19.01 -5.17
CA GLY A 119 -3.66 -20.31 -4.99
C GLY A 119 -2.15 -20.20 -4.88
N GLU A 120 -1.47 -21.28 -5.27
CA GLU A 120 -0.01 -21.38 -5.30
C GLU A 120 0.66 -20.27 -6.11
N ASP A 121 1.78 -19.77 -5.60
CA ASP A 121 2.64 -18.84 -6.33
C ASP A 121 3.27 -19.50 -7.57
N MET A 122 4.04 -18.73 -8.36
CA MET A 122 4.66 -19.24 -9.59
C MET A 122 5.72 -20.33 -9.36
N PHE A 123 6.17 -20.51 -8.13
CA PHE A 123 7.15 -21.52 -7.71
C PHE A 123 6.51 -22.71 -6.98
N GLY A 124 5.18 -22.73 -6.85
CA GLY A 124 4.45 -23.80 -6.15
C GLY A 124 4.38 -23.61 -4.63
N ASN A 125 4.76 -22.44 -4.10
CA ASN A 125 4.65 -22.18 -2.67
C ASN A 125 3.21 -21.79 -2.32
N THR A 126 2.73 -22.30 -1.18
CA THR A 126 1.38 -22.05 -0.66
C THR A 126 1.43 -21.10 0.53
N SER A 127 1.99 -21.59 1.64
CA SER A 127 1.95 -20.96 2.95
C SER A 127 3.18 -20.06 3.16
N PHE A 128 3.03 -19.07 4.02
CA PHE A 128 4.19 -18.42 4.63
C PHE A 128 4.72 -19.33 5.73
N ASP A 129 6.03 -19.62 5.72
CA ASP A 129 6.63 -20.60 6.61
C ASP A 129 7.88 -20.10 7.34
N ASN A 130 8.49 -20.99 8.11
CA ASN A 130 9.72 -20.69 8.86
C ASN A 130 10.90 -20.39 7.93
N TYR A 131 10.93 -20.92 6.71
CA TYR A 131 11.98 -20.62 5.74
C TYR A 131 11.86 -19.17 5.28
N ASP A 132 10.65 -18.69 5.02
CA ASP A 132 10.40 -17.28 4.67
C ASP A 132 10.86 -16.34 5.78
N GLU A 133 10.40 -16.57 7.01
CA GLU A 133 10.76 -15.75 8.15
C GLU A 133 12.28 -15.67 8.34
N ASN A 134 12.97 -16.81 8.27
CA ASN A 134 14.42 -16.86 8.40
C ASN A 134 15.14 -16.18 7.23
N SER A 135 14.60 -16.29 6.01
CA SER A 135 15.14 -15.64 4.82
C SER A 135 15.01 -14.11 4.88
N ILE A 136 13.90 -13.61 5.45
CA ILE A 136 13.68 -12.17 5.65
C ILE A 136 14.65 -11.63 6.70
N LYS A 137 14.78 -12.31 7.83
CA LYS A 137 15.73 -11.93 8.90
C LYS A 137 17.18 -11.88 8.43
N ARG A 138 17.51 -12.61 7.36
CA ARG A 138 18.84 -12.68 6.75
C ARG A 138 18.95 -11.88 5.45
N SER A 139 17.95 -11.04 5.14
CA SER A 139 17.90 -10.16 3.96
C SER A 139 18.08 -10.85 2.60
N PHE A 140 17.67 -12.11 2.43
CA PHE A 140 17.74 -12.81 1.14
C PHE A 140 16.41 -13.38 0.63
N TRP A 141 15.30 -13.05 1.28
CA TRP A 141 13.99 -13.55 0.88
C TRP A 141 13.61 -13.07 -0.53
N THR A 142 13.48 -14.01 -1.45
CA THR A 142 13.20 -13.74 -2.87
C THR A 142 11.75 -13.34 -3.12
N GLY A 143 10.85 -13.59 -2.17
CA GLY A 143 9.46 -13.17 -2.23
C GLY A 143 8.45 -14.25 -2.64
N ARG A 144 7.26 -13.78 -3.04
CA ARG A 144 6.12 -14.53 -3.57
C ARG A 144 5.57 -13.83 -4.79
N TYR A 145 5.11 -14.60 -5.77
CA TYR A 145 4.74 -14.09 -7.09
C TYR A 145 3.50 -14.81 -7.64
N TRP A 146 2.43 -14.07 -7.88
CA TRP A 146 1.20 -14.54 -8.52
C TRP A 146 1.05 -13.86 -9.88
N ASN A 147 1.54 -14.55 -10.92
CA ASN A 147 1.62 -14.01 -12.29
C ASN A 147 0.74 -14.73 -13.32
N LYS A 148 -0.03 -15.74 -12.88
CA LYS A 148 -0.87 -16.58 -13.76
C LYS A 148 -2.00 -15.78 -14.40
N ASN A 149 -2.55 -14.78 -13.70
CA ASN A 149 -3.61 -13.89 -14.17
C ASN A 149 -3.22 -12.42 -13.98
N ALA A 150 -3.95 -11.52 -14.65
CA ALA A 150 -3.84 -10.08 -14.43
C ALA A 150 -4.86 -9.63 -13.35
N PRO A 151 -4.50 -8.67 -12.47
CA PRO A 151 -3.18 -8.06 -12.36
C PRO A 151 -2.15 -9.03 -11.76
N ARG A 152 -0.87 -8.83 -12.12
CA ARG A 152 0.22 -9.66 -11.58
C ARG A 152 0.66 -9.06 -10.25
N ILE A 153 0.78 -9.90 -9.23
CA ILE A 153 1.14 -9.46 -7.88
C ILE A 153 2.44 -10.10 -7.46
N SER A 154 3.31 -9.33 -6.80
CA SER A 154 4.48 -9.88 -6.13
C SER A 154 4.73 -9.19 -4.80
N ILE A 155 5.25 -9.92 -3.83
CA ILE A 155 5.83 -9.36 -2.61
C ILE A 155 7.26 -9.87 -2.54
N LYS A 156 8.26 -8.99 -2.38
CA LYS A 156 9.67 -9.40 -2.35
C LYS A 156 10.51 -8.46 -1.52
N LEU A 157 11.70 -8.91 -1.14
CA LEU A 157 12.73 -8.05 -0.56
C LEU A 157 13.70 -7.59 -1.66
N MET A 158 13.97 -6.30 -1.72
CA MET A 158 14.97 -5.68 -2.60
C MET A 158 15.76 -4.64 -1.83
N ASN A 159 17.08 -4.81 -1.69
CA ASN A 159 17.98 -3.83 -1.06
C ASN A 159 17.47 -3.33 0.31
N ASP A 160 17.15 -4.26 1.22
CA ASP A 160 16.57 -3.97 2.54
C ASP A 160 15.23 -3.21 2.50
N CYS A 161 14.48 -3.32 1.41
CA CYS A 161 13.13 -2.79 1.24
C CYS A 161 12.16 -3.93 0.89
N LEU A 162 11.06 -4.03 1.64
CA LEU A 162 9.92 -4.86 1.27
C LEU A 162 9.09 -4.11 0.24
N GLU A 163 8.84 -4.77 -0.90
CA GLU A 163 8.04 -4.25 -1.99
C GLU A 163 6.85 -5.16 -2.26
N LEU A 164 5.64 -4.60 -2.25
CA LEU A 164 4.44 -5.20 -2.84
C LEU A 164 4.19 -4.51 -4.19
N SER A 165 4.22 -5.28 -5.28
CA SER A 165 3.98 -4.80 -6.64
C SER A 165 2.63 -5.29 -7.14
N VAL A 166 1.84 -4.39 -7.74
CA VAL A 166 0.61 -4.69 -8.48
C VAL A 166 0.81 -4.19 -9.91
N LEU A 167 0.91 -5.12 -10.86
CA LEU A 167 1.34 -4.83 -12.22
C LEU A 167 0.20 -4.99 -13.22
N GLY A 168 0.24 -4.16 -14.26
CA GLY A 168 -0.66 -4.27 -15.40
C GLY A 168 -2.06 -3.71 -15.14
N LEU A 169 -2.20 -2.72 -14.25
CA LEU A 169 -3.49 -2.06 -14.05
C LEU A 169 -3.82 -1.21 -15.27
N ARG A 170 -5.05 -1.33 -15.76
CA ARG A 170 -5.59 -0.52 -16.86
C ARG A 170 -6.81 0.25 -16.35
N LYS A 171 -6.92 1.51 -16.76
CA LYS A 171 -8.10 2.34 -16.53
C LYS A 171 -9.26 1.88 -17.41
#